data_AF-A0A9C9PKY8-F1
#
_entry.id   AF-A0A9C9PKY8-F1
#
_cell.length_a   1.000
_cell.length_b   1.000
_cell.length_c   1.000
_cell.angle_alpha   90.00
_cell.angle_beta   90.00
_cell.angle_gamma   90.00
#
_symmetry.space_group_name_H-M   'P 1'
#
loop_
_entity.id
_entity.type
_entity.pdbx_description
1 polymer ?
#
loop_
_entity_poly.entity_id
_entity_poly.type
_entity_poly.pdbx_seq_one_letter_code
_entity_poly.pdbx_strand_id
1 'polypeptide(L)'
;MNTGIVVIDELPETLETVWLRIFGKGKTQQKAIETLATLEDQEPLLDNVLDVFHKWHEDTQAQDNLTPEDKELLMILSPAYEKSRTQAILYLAR
;
A
#
# COMPACT_ATOMS: atom_id res chain seq x y z
N MET A 1 -9.58 20.41 22.08
CA MET A 1 -9.01 19.67 20.93
C MET A 1 -7.51 19.73 21.07
N ASN A 2 -6.84 18.58 21.12
CA ASN A 2 -5.39 18.53 20.98
C ASN A 2 -5.09 18.09 19.56
N THR A 3 -4.27 18.88 18.87
CA THR A 3 -3.82 18.59 17.51
C THR A 3 -2.31 18.33 17.59
N GLY A 4 -1.83 17.33 16.84
CA GLY A 4 -0.41 16.99 16.73
C GLY A 4 0.01 16.97 15.26
N ILE A 5 1.30 17.21 15.02
CA ILE A 5 1.95 17.06 13.72
C ILE A 5 2.73 15.75 13.75
N VAL A 6 2.62 14.96 12.69
CA VAL A 6 3.36 13.70 12.52
C VAL A 6 4.26 13.82 11.31
N VAL A 7 5.53 13.47 11.50
CA VAL A 7 6.55 13.44 10.44
C VAL A 7 6.64 11.98 9.95
N ILE A 8 6.02 11.70 8.80
CA ILE A 8 5.74 10.32 8.34
C ILE A 8 7.02 9.54 8.03
N ASP A 9 8.03 10.19 7.47
CA ASP A 9 9.32 9.60 7.10
C ASP A 9 10.23 9.31 8.30
N GLU A 10 9.94 9.88 9.47
CA GLU A 10 10.63 9.56 10.73
C GLU A 10 9.92 8.48 11.55
N LEU A 11 8.77 7.98 11.09
CA LEU A 11 8.05 6.92 11.78
C LEU A 11 8.84 5.59 11.74
N PRO A 12 8.93 4.86 12.87
CA PRO A 12 9.65 3.60 12.92
C PRO A 12 9.01 2.55 12.00
N GLU A 13 9.82 1.67 11.42
CA GLU A 13 9.36 0.65 10.45
C GLU A 13 8.68 -0.55 11.12
N THR A 14 7.51 -0.31 11.73
CA THR A 14 6.73 -1.29 12.52
C THR A 14 5.30 -1.43 12.01
N LEU A 15 4.59 -2.50 12.40
CA LEU A 15 3.20 -2.73 11.99
C LEU A 15 2.25 -1.65 12.53
N GLU A 16 2.55 -1.09 13.71
CA GLU A 16 1.76 -0.07 14.38
C GLU A 16 1.73 1.27 13.61
N THR A 17 2.76 1.55 12.82
CA THR A 17 2.89 2.80 12.05
C THR A 17 2.66 2.61 10.55
N VAL A 18 2.51 1.37 10.08
CA VAL A 18 2.49 1.03 8.65
C VAL A 18 1.41 1.79 7.89
N TRP A 19 0.25 1.97 8.52
CA TRP A 19 -0.90 2.68 7.96
C TRP A 19 -0.66 4.17 7.79
N LEU A 20 0.20 4.79 8.61
CA LEU A 20 0.58 6.19 8.43
C LEU A 20 1.68 6.31 7.37
N ARG A 21 2.63 5.37 7.34
CA ARG A 21 3.74 5.35 6.38
C ARG A 21 3.30 5.12 4.94
N ILE A 22 2.12 4.50 4.72
CA ILE A 22 1.55 4.36 3.37
C ILE A 22 1.16 5.70 2.71
N PHE A 23 0.98 6.75 3.51
CA PHE A 23 0.76 8.12 3.03
C PHE A 23 2.07 8.90 2.81
N GLY A 24 3.22 8.27 3.10
CA GLY A 24 4.53 8.83 2.80
C GLY A 24 4.82 8.88 1.30
N LYS A 25 6.06 9.24 0.94
CA LYS A 25 6.54 9.19 -0.44
C LYS A 25 7.80 8.32 -0.54
N GLY A 26 8.10 7.87 -1.74
CA GLY A 26 9.29 7.10 -2.08
C GLY A 26 9.47 5.88 -1.21
N LYS A 27 10.66 5.75 -0.63
CA LYS A 27 11.05 4.59 0.18
C LYS A 27 10.14 4.33 1.38
N THR A 28 9.60 5.39 2.00
CA THR A 28 8.70 5.24 3.16
C THR A 28 7.42 4.53 2.77
N GLN A 29 6.84 4.92 1.64
CA GLN A 29 5.61 4.34 1.11
C GLN A 29 5.85 2.92 0.57
N GLN A 30 6.93 2.74 -0.19
CA GLN A 30 7.36 1.44 -0.69
C GLN A 30 7.48 0.40 0.42
N LYS A 31 8.25 0.69 1.47
CA LYS A 31 8.46 -0.23 2.59
C LYS A 31 7.17 -0.51 3.37
N ALA A 32 6.26 0.45 3.45
CA ALA A 32 4.97 0.25 4.08
C ALA A 32 4.12 -0.76 3.28
N ILE A 33 4.09 -0.64 1.94
CA ILE A 33 3.41 -1.58 1.06
C ILE A 33 4.04 -2.97 1.14
N GLU A 34 5.38 -3.06 1.11
CA GLU A 34 6.10 -4.33 1.27
C GLU A 34 5.76 -5.00 2.60
N THR A 35 5.71 -4.24 3.70
CA THR A 35 5.34 -4.74 5.02
C THR A 35 3.89 -5.24 5.06
N LEU A 36 2.96 -4.54 4.41
CA LEU A 36 1.57 -4.97 4.36
C LEU A 36 1.39 -6.22 3.50
N ALA A 37 2.18 -6.37 2.42
CA ALA A 37 2.11 -7.52 1.54
C ALA A 37 2.60 -8.84 2.19
N THR A 38 3.28 -8.78 3.34
CA THR A 38 3.69 -9.96 4.12
C THR A 38 2.65 -10.44 5.13
N LEU A 39 1.61 -9.64 5.41
CA LEU A 39 0.56 -10.03 6.34
C LEU A 39 -0.26 -11.19 5.75
N GLU A 40 -0.26 -12.33 6.45
CA GLU A 40 -0.94 -13.56 6.03
C GLU A 40 -2.44 -13.52 6.31
N ASP A 41 -2.84 -12.82 7.38
CA ASP A 41 -4.24 -12.54 7.70
C ASP A 41 -4.61 -11.17 7.15
N GLN A 42 -5.19 -11.16 5.96
CA GLN A 42 -5.67 -9.94 5.33
C GLN A 42 -6.93 -9.47 6.07
N GLU A 43 -6.71 -8.60 7.06
CA GLU A 43 -7.78 -7.82 7.66
C GLU A 43 -8.56 -7.10 6.54
N PRO A 44 -9.90 -6.96 6.63
CA PRO A 44 -10.71 -6.27 5.61
C PRO A 44 -10.20 -4.86 5.26
N LEU A 45 -9.43 -4.24 6.15
CA LEU A 45 -8.79 -2.95 5.93
C LEU A 45 -7.68 -3.03 4.86
N LEU A 46 -6.89 -4.10 4.84
CA LEU A 46 -5.80 -4.29 3.88
C LEU A 46 -6.33 -4.41 2.45
N ASP A 47 -7.37 -5.21 2.24
CA ASP A 47 -8.01 -5.35 0.93
C ASP A 47 -8.56 -4.02 0.42
N ASN A 48 -9.26 -3.27 1.29
CA ASN A 48 -9.78 -1.94 0.95
C ASN A 48 -8.66 -0.96 0.58
N VAL A 49 -7.55 -0.99 1.32
CA VAL A 49 -6.39 -0.15 1.04
C VAL A 49 -5.77 -0.54 -0.30
N LEU A 50 -5.53 -1.83 -0.53
CA LEU A 50 -4.97 -2.31 -1.79
C LEU A 50 -5.87 -2.00 -2.99
N ASP A 51 -7.19 -2.10 -2.85
CA ASP A 51 -8.15 -1.70 -3.88
C ASP A 51 -8.09 -0.19 -4.19
N VAL A 52 -7.94 0.65 -3.16
CA VAL A 52 -7.78 2.11 -3.35
C VAL A 52 -6.46 2.40 -4.07
N PHE A 53 -5.36 1.74 -3.68
CA PHE A 53 -4.08 1.89 -4.35
C PHE A 53 -4.08 1.35 -5.78
N HIS A 54 -4.84 0.28 -6.05
CA HIS A 54 -5.00 -0.25 -7.40
C HIS A 54 -5.78 0.69 -8.30
N LYS A 55 -6.89 1.28 -7.82
CA LYS A 55 -7.64 2.30 -8.56
C LYS A 55 -6.78 3.54 -8.83
N TRP A 56 -6.04 3.99 -7.82
CA TRP A 56 -5.08 5.08 -8.00
C TRP A 56 -3.98 4.73 -9.00
N HIS A 57 -3.49 3.49 -8.99
CA HIS A 57 -2.54 2.96 -9.97
C HIS A 57 -3.12 3.01 -11.40
N GLU A 58 -4.36 2.57 -11.61
CA GLU A 58 -5.05 2.67 -12.91
C GLU A 58 -5.19 4.12 -13.39
N ASP A 59 -5.60 5.02 -12.51
CA ASP A 59 -5.75 6.45 -12.80
C ASP A 59 -4.39 7.14 -13.06
N THR A 60 -3.32 6.64 -12.44
CA THR A 60 -1.96 7.19 -12.56
C THR A 60 -1.26 6.65 -13.82
N GLN A 61 -1.44 5.38 -14.17
CA GLN A 61 -0.98 4.80 -15.45
C GLN A 61 -1.60 5.48 -16.67
N ALA A 62 -2.80 6.04 -16.52
CA ALA A 62 -3.44 6.84 -17.56
C ALA A 62 -2.79 8.23 -17.78
N GLN A 63 -1.81 8.61 -16.96
CA GLN A 63 -1.11 9.90 -17.07
C GLN A 63 0.18 9.76 -17.88
N ASP A 64 0.39 10.65 -18.86
CA ASP A 64 1.57 10.63 -19.75
C ASP A 64 2.90 10.99 -19.05
N ASN A 65 2.87 11.48 -17.80
CA ASN A 65 4.04 12.08 -17.13
C ASN A 65 4.42 11.38 -15.82
N LEU A 66 4.42 10.04 -15.79
CA LEU A 66 4.88 9.28 -14.62
C LEU A 66 6.35 9.55 -14.30
N THR A 67 6.63 9.92 -13.06
CA THR A 67 8.01 10.02 -12.55
C THR A 67 8.61 8.62 -12.36
N PRO A 68 9.95 8.49 -12.27
CA PRO A 68 10.59 7.21 -11.97
C PRO A 68 10.12 6.59 -10.65
N GLU A 69 9.84 7.43 -9.64
CA GLU A 69 9.34 7.02 -8.34
C GLU A 69 7.91 6.46 -8.44
N ASP A 70 7.05 7.10 -9.25
CA ASP A 70 5.71 6.55 -9.53
C ASP A 70 5.84 5.17 -10.18
N LYS A 71 6.74 4.99 -11.17
CA LYS A 71 6.94 3.71 -11.85
C LYS A 71 7.40 2.59 -10.90
N GLU A 72 8.33 2.90 -10.00
CA GLU A 72 8.83 1.94 -9.01
C GLU A 72 7.72 1.52 -8.04
N LEU A 73 6.93 2.48 -7.57
CA LEU A 73 5.79 2.22 -6.71
C LEU A 73 4.73 1.34 -7.39
N LEU A 74 4.41 1.64 -8.66
CA LEU A 74 3.45 0.88 -9.46
C LEU A 74 3.90 -0.59 -9.65
N MET A 75 5.21 -0.82 -9.83
CA MET A 75 5.81 -2.16 -9.96
C MET A 75 5.66 -3.01 -8.68
N ILE A 76 5.60 -2.37 -7.51
CA ILE A 76 5.49 -3.05 -6.20
C ILE A 76 4.03 -3.30 -5.83
N LEU A 77 3.14 -2.37 -6.21
CA LEU A 77 1.70 -2.49 -5.94
C LEU A 77 1.05 -3.63 -6.73
N SER A 78 1.46 -3.85 -7.99
CA SER A 78 0.82 -4.87 -8.85
C SER A 78 0.90 -6.29 -8.27
N PRO A 79 2.07 -6.80 -7.81
CA PRO A 79 2.16 -8.12 -7.19
C PRO A 79 1.44 -8.22 -5.82
N ALA A 80 1.48 -7.16 -5.01
CA ALA A 80 0.83 -7.14 -3.70
C ALA A 80 -0.70 -7.26 -3.83
N TYR A 81 -1.27 -6.57 -4.82
CA TYR A 81 -2.69 -6.63 -5.14
C TYR A 81 -3.14 -8.02 -5.62
N GLU A 82 -2.43 -8.61 -6.59
CA GLU A 82 -2.76 -9.93 -7.14
C GLU A 82 -2.70 -11.03 -6.06
N LYS A 83 -1.72 -10.94 -5.15
CA LYS A 83 -1.62 -11.85 -4.00
C LYS A 83 -2.86 -11.75 -3.10
N SER A 84 -3.30 -10.54 -2.76
CA SER A 84 -4.49 -10.32 -1.93
C SER A 84 -5.75 -10.90 -2.57
N ARG A 85 -6.01 -10.60 -3.83
CA ARG A 85 -7.17 -11.15 -4.56
C ARG A 85 -7.19 -12.66 -4.61
N THR A 86 -6.03 -13.26 -4.88
CA THR A 86 -5.91 -14.72 -4.96
C THR A 86 -6.21 -15.37 -3.61
N GLN A 87 -5.71 -14.79 -2.52
CA GLN A 87 -5.98 -15.26 -1.15
C GLN A 87 -7.45 -15.10 -0.76
N ALA A 88 -8.09 -13.96 -1.08
CA ALA A 88 -9.51 -13.75 -0.85
C ALA A 88 -10.39 -14.79 -1.57
N ILE A 89 -10.08 -15.10 -2.84
CA ILE A 89 -10.79 -16.13 -3.61
C ILE A 89 -10.62 -17.52 -2.97
N LEU A 90 -9.42 -17.87 -2.50
CA LEU A 90 -9.15 -19.14 -1.83
C LEU A 90 -9.89 -19.27 -0.50
N TYR A 91 -10.03 -18.17 0.26
CA TYR A 91 -10.78 -18.16 1.52
C TYR A 91 -12.29 -18.37 1.30
N LEU A 92 -12.85 -17.78 0.24
CA LEU A 92 -14.28 -17.92 -0.12
C LEU A 92 -14.63 -19.29 -0.73
N ALA A 93 -13.64 -20.04 -1.21
CA ALA A 93 -13.82 -21.36 -1.82
C ALA A 93 -13.74 -22.53 -0.81
N ARG A 94 -13.57 -22.24 0.49
CA ARG A 94 -13.46 -23.21 1.58
C ARG A 94 -14.74 -23.28 2.40
#